data_AF-A0AAN6EL63-F1
#
_entry.id   AF-A0AAN6EL63-F1
#
_cell.length_a   1.000
_cell.length_b   1.000
_cell.length_c   1.000
_cell.angle_alpha   90.00
_cell.angle_beta   90.00
_cell.angle_gamma   90.00
#
_symmetry.space_group_name_H-M   'P 1'
#
loop_
_entity.id
_entity.type
_entity.pdbx_description
1 polymer ?
#
loop_
_entity_poly.entity_id
_entity_poly.type
_entity_poly.pdbx_seq_one_letter_code
_entity_poly.pdbx_strand_id
1 'polypeptide(L)'
;PDIATLEINADVKPDVQTVDSDNETGDGCVDGRIGTLVVLKSGAVKMKIGDILFDVTQGAECSFLRGLLAVDVRGTNSTAHLLGNVETQLLCTPDLDSIA
;
A
#
# COMPACT_ATOMS: atom_id res chain seq x y z
N PRO A 1 -4.70 13.41 43.10
CA PRO A 1 -4.84 12.19 43.93
C PRO A 1 -5.81 11.23 43.23
N ASP A 2 -5.41 10.10 42.68
CA ASP A 2 -4.45 9.14 43.20
C ASP A 2 -3.84 8.34 42.02
N ILE A 3 -2.54 8.05 42.09
CA ILE A 3 -1.79 7.32 41.07
C ILE A 3 -1.67 5.88 41.56
N ALA A 4 -2.37 4.95 40.92
CA ALA A 4 -2.14 3.52 41.09
C ALA A 4 -1.31 3.00 39.89
N THR A 5 0.00 2.94 40.13
CA THR A 5 1.05 2.09 39.53
C THR A 5 0.69 1.25 38.29
N LEU A 6 1.30 1.62 37.16
CA LEU A 6 1.57 0.73 36.03
C LEU A 6 2.85 -0.05 36.33
N GLU A 7 2.74 -1.38 36.54
CA GLU A 7 3.92 -2.25 36.55
C GLU A 7 4.32 -2.56 35.11
N ILE A 8 5.51 -2.08 34.72
CA ILE A 8 6.13 -2.38 33.43
C ILE A 8 7.01 -3.61 33.66
N ASN A 9 6.54 -4.80 33.29
CA ASN A 9 7.40 -5.97 33.25
C ASN A 9 8.34 -5.84 32.05
N ALA A 10 9.61 -5.56 32.33
CA ALA A 10 10.71 -5.74 31.39
C ALA A 10 10.91 -7.24 31.13
N ASP A 11 11.36 -7.58 29.92
CA ASP A 11 11.66 -8.93 29.41
C ASP A 11 10.52 -9.78 28.83
N VAL A 12 9.85 -9.26 27.78
CA VAL A 12 9.37 -10.14 26.71
C VAL A 12 10.15 -9.81 25.44
N LYS A 13 11.15 -10.63 25.13
CA LYS A 13 11.79 -10.70 23.81
C LYS A 13 10.68 -10.96 22.78
N PRO A 14 10.55 -10.18 21.69
CA PRO A 14 9.61 -10.54 20.64
C PRO A 14 10.09 -11.86 20.04
N ASP A 15 9.32 -12.91 20.25
CA ASP A 15 9.51 -14.17 19.59
C ASP A 15 9.26 -13.92 18.10
N VAL A 16 10.30 -14.07 17.28
CA VAL A 16 10.16 -14.11 15.83
C VAL A 16 9.42 -15.40 15.51
N GLN A 17 8.10 -15.30 15.37
CA GLN A 17 7.33 -16.37 14.74
C GLN A 17 7.54 -16.27 13.24
N THR A 18 8.40 -17.16 12.72
CA THR A 18 8.46 -17.50 11.30
C THR A 18 7.13 -18.17 10.94
N VAL A 19 6.24 -17.41 10.31
CA VAL A 19 5.00 -17.95 9.73
C VAL A 19 5.30 -18.52 8.35
N ASP A 20 5.80 -19.75 8.32
CA ASP A 20 5.72 -20.60 7.14
C ASP A 20 4.31 -21.20 7.11
N SER A 21 3.50 -20.77 6.15
CA SER A 21 2.19 -21.36 5.88
C SER A 21 1.95 -21.35 4.38
N ASP A 22 2.53 -22.35 3.72
CA ASP A 22 2.17 -22.75 2.37
C ASP A 22 0.70 -23.21 2.35
N ASN A 23 -0.17 -22.38 1.78
CA ASN A 23 -1.47 -22.83 1.28
C ASN A 23 -1.77 -22.09 -0.03
N GLU A 24 -1.37 -22.71 -1.14
CA GLU A 24 -1.62 -22.23 -2.49
C GLU A 24 -3.12 -22.27 -2.81
N THR A 25 -3.74 -21.09 -2.82
CA THR A 25 -4.79 -20.79 -3.81
C THR A 25 -4.16 -19.79 -4.74
N GLY A 26 -3.78 -20.23 -5.94
CA GLY A 26 -3.14 -19.41 -6.95
C GLY A 26 -4.02 -18.21 -7.33
N ASP A 27 -3.76 -17.09 -6.69
CA ASP A 27 -4.18 -15.78 -7.16
C ASP A 27 -2.90 -15.06 -7.56
N GLY A 28 -2.86 -14.44 -8.73
CA GLY A 28 -1.66 -13.82 -9.31
C GLY A 28 -1.16 -12.58 -8.56
N CYS A 29 -1.49 -12.46 -7.27
CA CYS A 29 -1.09 -11.38 -6.39
C CYS A 29 0.37 -11.57 -5.97
N VAL A 30 1.21 -10.63 -6.40
CA VAL A 30 2.62 -10.59 -6.04
C VAL A 30 2.81 -9.68 -4.84
N ASP A 31 3.23 -10.26 -3.72
CA ASP A 31 3.71 -9.48 -2.59
C ASP A 31 5.18 -9.06 -2.80
N GLY A 32 5.56 -7.95 -2.16
CA GLY A 32 6.91 -7.42 -2.24
C GLY A 32 7.10 -6.37 -3.34
N ARG A 33 8.32 -6.29 -3.89
CA ARG A 33 8.68 -5.23 -4.84
C ARG A 33 8.12 -5.53 -6.23
N ILE A 34 7.14 -4.73 -6.66
CA ILE A 34 6.51 -4.86 -7.98
C ILE A 34 7.17 -4.05 -9.10
N GLY A 35 7.97 -3.03 -8.77
CA GLY A 35 8.50 -2.12 -9.77
C GLY A 35 9.43 -1.05 -9.22
N THR A 36 9.69 -0.03 -10.05
CA THR A 36 10.51 1.13 -9.69
C THR A 36 9.90 2.40 -10.27
N LEU A 37 9.62 3.37 -9.40
CA LEU A 37 9.25 4.73 -9.79
C LEU A 37 10.54 5.53 -10.06
N VAL A 38 10.63 6.15 -11.24
CA VAL A 38 11.82 6.88 -11.72
C VAL A 38 11.45 8.33 -11.97
N VAL A 39 12.15 9.25 -11.30
CA VAL A 39 12.05 10.69 -11.55
C VAL A 39 13.22 11.10 -12.44
N LEU A 40 12.91 11.57 -13.66
CA LEU A 40 13.91 12.00 -14.63
C LEU A 40 14.43 13.40 -14.30
N LYS A 41 15.61 13.75 -14.84
CA LYS A 41 16.17 15.11 -14.71
C LYS A 41 15.25 16.21 -15.24
N SER A 42 14.38 15.88 -16.20
CA SER A 42 13.36 16.79 -16.73
C SER A 42 12.19 17.04 -15.77
N GLY A 43 12.10 16.29 -14.66
CA GLY A 43 10.95 16.27 -13.76
C GLY A 43 9.83 15.32 -14.18
N ALA A 44 9.91 14.74 -15.39
CA ALA A 44 8.99 13.68 -15.80
C ALA A 44 9.13 12.47 -14.86
N VAL A 45 8.02 11.78 -14.61
CA VAL A 45 7.97 10.59 -13.76
C VAL A 45 7.53 9.41 -14.60
N LYS A 46 8.24 8.29 -14.47
CA LYS A 46 7.90 7.02 -15.11
C LYS A 46 7.87 5.90 -14.09
N MET A 47 7.07 4.87 -14.34
CA MET A 47 7.04 3.64 -13.54
C MET A 47 7.54 2.48 -14.40
N LYS A 48 8.52 1.72 -13.93
CA LYS A 48 8.99 0.49 -14.60
C LYS A 48 8.51 -0.73 -13.82
N ILE A 49 7.72 -1.58 -14.47
CA ILE A 49 7.23 -2.86 -13.93
C ILE A 49 7.66 -3.95 -14.92
N GLY A 50 8.52 -4.86 -14.49
CA GLY A 50 9.20 -5.79 -15.40
C GLY A 50 9.96 -5.03 -16.48
N ASP A 51 9.69 -5.36 -17.75
CA ASP A 51 10.28 -4.72 -18.93
C ASP A 51 9.41 -3.61 -19.53
N ILE A 52 8.24 -3.34 -18.94
CA ILE A 52 7.30 -2.34 -19.45
C ILE A 52 7.51 -1.02 -18.71
N LEU A 53 7.52 0.07 -19.48
CA LEU A 53 7.60 1.43 -18.97
C LEU A 53 6.23 2.09 -19.04
N PHE A 54 5.89 2.87 -18.02
CA PHE A 54 4.64 3.61 -17.92
C PHE A 54 4.94 5.08 -17.70
N ASP A 55 4.23 5.95 -18.41
CA ASP A 55 4.17 7.38 -18.11
C ASP A 55 3.26 7.61 -16.91
N VAL A 56 3.76 8.36 -15.93
CA VAL A 56 3.03 8.69 -14.71
C VAL A 56 2.62 10.16 -14.76
N THR A 57 1.31 10.40 -14.74
CA THR A 57 0.73 11.76 -14.78
C THR A 57 -0.25 11.96 -13.63
N GLN A 58 -0.54 13.21 -13.28
CA GLN A 58 -1.59 13.50 -12.30
C GLN A 58 -2.96 13.23 -12.93
N GLY A 59 -3.80 12.51 -12.19
CA GLY A 59 -5.19 12.30 -12.57
C GLY A 59 -6.03 13.56 -12.36
N ALA A 60 -7.33 13.44 -12.61
CA ALA A 60 -8.27 14.55 -12.42
C ALA A 60 -8.27 15.03 -10.96
N GLU A 61 -8.25 16.36 -10.77
CA GLU A 61 -8.46 16.95 -9.46
C GLU A 61 -9.88 16.64 -8.98
N CYS A 62 -9.99 16.13 -7.75
CA CYS A 62 -11.28 15.94 -7.10
C CYS A 62 -11.49 17.07 -6.09
N SER A 63 -12.55 17.85 -6.29
CA SER A 63 -12.93 18.95 -5.40
C SER A 63 -13.73 18.50 -4.17
N PHE A 64 -14.06 17.21 -4.08
CA PHE A 64 -14.81 16.63 -2.97
C PHE A 64 -13.89 15.81 -2.04
N LEU A 65 -14.28 15.73 -0.76
CA LEU A 65 -13.57 14.96 0.23
C LEU A 65 -13.70 13.46 -0.06
N ARG A 66 -12.55 12.78 -0.24
CA ARG A 66 -12.46 11.33 -0.44
C ARG A 66 -11.81 10.69 0.76
N GLY A 67 -12.40 9.63 1.32
CA GLY A 67 -11.85 8.86 2.44
C GLY A 67 -11.53 7.43 2.02
N LEU A 68 -10.41 6.89 2.51
CA LEU A 68 -10.02 5.49 2.34
C LEU A 68 -10.38 4.70 3.60
N LEU A 69 -11.21 3.67 3.46
CA LEU A 69 -11.63 2.81 4.56
C LEU A 69 -11.16 1.37 4.32
N ALA A 70 -10.56 0.77 5.35
CA ALA A 70 -10.37 -0.67 5.41
C ALA A 70 -11.60 -1.29 6.07
N VAL A 71 -12.27 -2.21 5.37
CA VAL A 71 -13.47 -2.88 5.87
C VAL A 71 -13.18 -4.36 5.98
N ASP A 72 -13.30 -4.91 7.19
CA ASP A 72 -13.28 -6.35 7.42
C ASP A 72 -14.70 -6.85 7.62
N VAL A 73 -15.12 -7.75 6.73
CA VAL A 73 -16.45 -8.36 6.72
C VAL A 73 -16.42 -9.82 7.19
N ARG A 74 -15.27 -10.33 7.64
CA ARG A 74 -15.13 -11.73 8.06
C ARG A 74 -15.62 -11.90 9.50
N GLY A 75 -16.55 -12.83 9.71
CA GLY A 75 -17.04 -13.23 11.04
C GLY A 75 -18.30 -12.49 11.50
N THR A 76 -18.62 -12.61 12.79
CA THR A 76 -19.84 -12.03 13.40
C THR A 76 -19.75 -10.53 13.67
N ASN A 77 -18.54 -9.96 13.70
CA ASN A 77 -18.30 -8.55 13.98
C ASN A 77 -17.59 -7.90 12.80
N SER A 78 -18.34 -7.28 11.90
CA SER A 78 -17.76 -6.47 10.83
C SER A 78 -17.14 -5.19 11.41
N THR A 79 -15.94 -4.84 10.96
CA THR A 79 -15.25 -3.63 11.37
C THR A 79 -14.94 -2.75 10.16
N ALA A 80 -14.88 -1.44 10.39
CA ALA A 80 -14.45 -0.47 9.39
C ALA A 80 -13.51 0.54 10.04
N HIS A 81 -12.35 0.75 9.42
CA HIS A 81 -11.29 1.64 9.90
C HIS A 81 -10.99 2.70 8.85
N LEU A 82 -11.09 3.98 9.23
CA LEU A 82 -10.69 5.10 8.39
C LEU A 82 -9.16 5.21 8.35
N LEU A 83 -8.57 5.07 7.17
CA LEU A 83 -7.12 5.19 6.96
C LEU A 83 -6.68 6.62 6.66
N GLY A 84 -7.60 7.46 6.17
CA GLY A 84 -7.34 8.87 5.89
C GLY A 84 -8.00 9.35 4.60
N ASN A 85 -7.56 10.50 4.13
CA ASN A 85 -8.11 11.15 2.94
C ASN A 85 -7.27 10.89 1.69
N VAL A 86 -7.93 10.88 0.53
CA VAL A 86 -7.28 10.74 -0.79
C VAL A 86 -7.30 12.08 -1.51
N GLU A 87 -6.17 12.77 -1.48
CA GLU A 87 -6.03 14.10 -2.10
C GLU A 87 -5.71 13.99 -3.59
N THR A 88 -4.66 13.23 -3.94
CA THR A 88 -4.13 13.16 -5.31
C THR A 88 -4.30 11.76 -5.89
N GLN A 89 -4.57 11.71 -7.19
CA GLN A 89 -4.56 10.49 -7.99
C GLN A 89 -3.43 10.57 -9.01
N LEU A 90 -2.76 9.45 -9.27
CA LEU A 90 -1.79 9.31 -10.35
C LEU A 90 -2.34 8.32 -11.38
N LEU A 91 -2.14 8.62 -12.66
CA LEU A 91 -2.45 7.75 -13.78
C LEU A 91 -1.15 7.17 -14.34
N CYS A 92 -1.11 5.86 -14.52
CA CYS A 92 0.00 5.17 -15.16
C CYS A 92 -0.47 4.63 -16.52
N THR A 93 0.14 5.09 -17.60
CA THR A 93 -0.24 4.69 -18.97
C THR A 93 0.96 4.00 -19.63
N PRO A 94 0.80 2.82 -20.26
CA PRO A 94 1.92 2.16 -20.93
C PRO A 94 2.55 3.07 -21.99
N ASP A 95 3.87 3.20 -21.96
CA ASP A 95 4.65 3.92 -22.96
C ASP A 95 4.77 3.04 -24.21
N LEU A 96 3.90 3.25 -25.19
CA LEU A 96 3.82 2.42 -26.40
C LEU A 96 5.07 2.51 -27.28
N ASP A 97 5.78 3.63 -27.23
CA ASP A 97 7.02 3.82 -28.00
C ASP A 97 8.15 2.93 -27.43
N SER A 98 8.05 2.54 -26.15
CA SER A 98 9.02 1.66 -25.49
C SER A 98 8.81 0.17 -25.76
N ILE A 99 7.69 -0.21 -26.38
CA ILE A 99 7.26 -1.60 -26.60
C ILE A 99 7.46 -2.04 -28.06
N ALA A 100 7.91 -1.13 -28.95
CA ALA A 100 8.12 -1.36 -30.38
C ALA A 100 9.42 -2.11 -30.73
#